data_AF-A0A2I0TPC4-F1
#
_entry.id   AF-A0A2I0TPC4-F1
#
_cell.length_a   1.000
_cell.length_b   1.000
_cell.length_c   1.000
_cell.angle_alpha   90.00
_cell.angle_beta   90.00
_cell.angle_gamma   90.00
#
_symmetry.space_group_name_H-M   'P 1'
#
loop_
_entity.id
_entity.type
_entity.pdbx_description
1 polymer ?
#
loop_
_entity_poly.entity_id
_entity_poly.type
_entity_poly.pdbx_seq_one_letter_code
_entity_poly.pdbx_strand_id
1 'polypeptide(L)'
;MPLYYSLVRPHLEYCVQLWSPQHRKDMDLLQWIQQRAMKIIRGLEHLFYEDRLRELGLFSLEKRRIQGDPIVAFSYLQGAYRKILISIFK
;
A
#
# COMPACT_ATOMS: atom_id res chain seq x y z
N MET A 1 16.97 14.79 13.66
CA MET A 1 15.56 14.94 13.21
C MET A 1 14.70 13.76 13.69
N PRO A 2 14.46 13.61 15.02
CA PRO A 2 13.73 12.47 15.58
C PRO A 2 12.20 12.61 15.46
N LEU A 3 11.71 13.86 15.43
CA LEU A 3 10.28 14.20 15.48
C LEU A 3 9.50 13.82 14.21
N TYR A 4 10.13 13.96 13.04
CA TYR A 4 9.52 13.54 11.77
C TYR A 4 9.23 12.03 11.78
N TYR A 5 10.22 11.21 12.13
CA TYR A 5 10.02 9.77 12.21
C TYR A 5 9.05 9.38 13.33
N SER A 6 9.03 10.04 14.48
CA SER A 6 8.11 9.67 15.57
C SER A 6 6.66 10.03 15.29
N LEU A 7 6.39 11.09 14.52
CA LEU A 7 5.02 11.53 14.23
C LEU A 7 4.53 11.03 12.87
N VAL A 8 5.36 11.11 11.84
CA VAL A 8 4.97 10.80 10.47
C VAL A 8 4.95 9.30 10.22
N ARG A 9 5.86 8.53 10.84
CA ARG A 9 5.94 7.08 10.64
C ARG A 9 4.71 6.33 11.16
N PRO A 10 4.16 6.60 12.36
CA PRO A 10 2.92 5.96 12.81
C PRO A 10 1.74 6.26 11.87
N HIS A 11 1.65 7.49 11.36
CA HIS A 11 0.60 7.84 10.39
C HIS A 11 0.78 7.13 9.05
N LEU A 12 2.01 7.05 8.54
CA LEU A 12 2.31 6.29 7.32
C LEU A 12 2.06 4.79 7.50
N GLU A 13 2.47 4.20 8.62
CA GLU A 13 2.23 2.78 8.93
C GLU A 13 0.74 2.48 9.07
N TYR A 14 -0.06 3.40 9.62
CA TYR A 14 -1.52 3.29 9.61
C TYR A 14 -2.09 3.39 8.19
N CYS A 15 -1.62 4.35 7.38
CA CYS A 15 -2.04 4.46 5.98
C CYS A 15 -1.69 3.22 5.17
N VAL A 16 -0.61 2.50 5.48
CA VAL A 16 -0.26 1.24 4.80
C VAL A 16 -1.34 0.17 4.96
N GLN A 17 -2.01 0.09 6.12
CA GLN A 17 -3.15 -0.83 6.29
C GLN A 17 -4.33 -0.40 5.42
N LEU A 18 -4.59 0.91 5.33
CA LEU A 18 -5.62 1.45 4.45
C LEU A 18 -5.30 1.19 2.97
N TRP A 19 -4.02 1.21 2.56
CA TRP A 19 -3.62 0.88 1.19
C TRP A 19 -3.56 -0.63 0.90
N SER A 20 -3.66 -1.48 1.93
CA SER A 20 -3.63 -2.94 1.83
C SER A 20 -4.83 -3.59 2.54
N PRO A 21 -6.07 -3.30 2.12
CA PRO A 21 -7.28 -3.88 2.68
C PRO A 21 -7.29 -5.41 2.59
N GLN A 22 -7.51 -6.08 3.73
CA GLN A 22 -7.56 -7.55 3.78
C GLN A 22 -8.84 -8.09 3.14
N HIS A 23 -9.96 -7.36 3.22
CA HIS A 23 -11.26 -7.76 2.69
C HIS A 23 -11.54 -7.18 1.30
N ARG A 24 -12.20 -7.96 0.43
CA ARG A 24 -12.59 -7.51 -0.92
C ARG A 24 -13.49 -6.27 -0.92
N LYS A 25 -14.38 -6.13 0.06
CA LYS A 25 -15.29 -4.97 0.18
C LYS A 25 -14.52 -3.65 0.39
N ASP A 26 -13.44 -3.70 1.16
CA ASP A 26 -12.61 -2.52 1.43
C ASP A 26 -11.77 -2.18 0.19
N MET A 27 -11.32 -3.18 -0.58
CA MET A 27 -10.69 -2.97 -1.89
C MET A 27 -11.62 -2.24 -2.85
N ASP A 28 -12.88 -2.66 -2.96
CA ASP A 28 -13.86 -2.02 -3.85
C ASP A 28 -14.10 -0.56 -3.45
N LEU A 29 -14.19 -0.28 -2.14
CA LEU A 29 -14.32 1.08 -1.62
C LEU A 29 -13.10 1.94 -1.96
N LEU A 30 -11.89 1.44 -1.77
CA LEU A 30 -10.66 2.14 -2.12
C LEU A 30 -10.54 2.38 -3.62
N GLN A 31 -10.92 1.41 -4.44
CA GLN A 31 -10.94 1.54 -5.89
C GLN A 31 -11.94 2.63 -6.32
N TRP A 32 -13.11 2.68 -5.69
CA TRP A 32 -14.11 3.71 -5.96
C TRP A 32 -13.65 5.11 -5.55
N ILE A 33 -13.02 5.26 -4.37
CA ILE A 33 -12.43 6.53 -3.92
C ILE A 33 -11.34 6.97 -4.90
N GLN A 34 -10.46 6.05 -5.30
CA GLN A 34 -9.38 6.31 -6.26
C GLN A 34 -9.94 6.76 -7.62
N GLN A 35 -10.97 6.08 -8.13
CA GLN A 35 -11.65 6.47 -9.37
C GLN A 35 -12.25 7.87 -9.28
N ARG A 36 -12.88 8.20 -8.16
CA ARG A 36 -13.49 9.51 -7.95
C ARG A 36 -12.45 10.63 -7.88
N ALA A 37 -11.32 10.39 -7.21
CA ALA A 37 -10.20 11.32 -7.20
C ALA A 37 -9.62 11.53 -8.62
N MET A 38 -9.43 10.44 -9.38
CA MET A 38 -8.90 10.51 -10.74
C MET A 38 -9.87 11.18 -11.73
N LYS A 39 -11.18 11.19 -11.48
CA LYS A 39 -12.16 11.96 -12.28
C LYS A 39 -11.97 13.48 -12.15
N ILE A 40 -11.34 13.96 -11.07
CA ILE A 40 -11.12 15.40 -10.86
C ILE A 40 -9.93 15.89 -11.70
N ILE A 41 -9.06 14.99 -12.14
CA ILE A 41 -7.91 15.33 -12.97
C ILE A 41 -8.39 15.62 -14.40
N ARG A 42 -8.31 16.89 -14.80
CA ARG A 42 -8.64 17.34 -16.15
C ARG A 42 -7.85 16.54 -17.19
N GLY A 43 -8.53 16.08 -18.24
CA GLY A 43 -7.95 15.24 -19.29
C GLY A 43 -8.08 13.73 -19.06
N LEU A 44 -8.33 13.29 -17.81
CA LEU A 44 -8.61 11.89 -17.49
C LEU A 44 -10.12 11.59 -17.39
N GLU A 45 -10.98 12.61 -17.45
CA GLU A 45 -12.43 12.52 -17.20
C GLU A 45 -13.15 11.47 -18.06
N HIS A 46 -12.73 11.30 -19.32
CA HIS A 46 -13.38 10.42 -20.30
C HIS A 46 -12.78 9.01 -20.37
N LEU A 47 -11.58 8.82 -19.82
CA LEU A 47 -10.87 7.55 -19.90
C LEU A 47 -11.50 6.51 -18.97
N PHE A 48 -11.42 5.23 -19.32
CA PHE A 48 -11.78 4.15 -18.41
C PHE A 48 -10.74 4.02 -17.29
N TYR A 49 -11.11 3.38 -16.19
CA TYR A 49 -10.24 3.27 -15.01
C TYR A 49 -8.87 2.66 -15.34
N GLU A 50 -8.85 1.58 -16.12
CA GLU A 50 -7.59 0.92 -16.54
C GLU A 50 -6.72 1.83 -17.42
N ASP A 51 -7.33 2.60 -18.33
CA ASP A 51 -6.61 3.54 -19.19
C ASP A 51 -6.02 4.70 -18.37
N ARG A 52 -6.74 5.19 -17.37
CA ARG A 52 -6.22 6.22 -16.44
C ARG A 52 -5.06 5.71 -15.62
N LEU A 53 -5.13 4.46 -15.15
CA LEU A 53 -4.03 3.83 -14.44
C LEU A 53 -2.79 3.77 -15.33
N ARG A 54 -2.96 3.39 -16.60
CA ARG A 54 -1.86 3.34 -17.57
C ARG A 54 -1.27 4.73 -17.86
N GLU A 55 -2.12 5.73 -18.06
CA GLU A 55 -1.70 7.12 -18.31
C GLU A 55 -0.92 7.71 -17.13
N LEU A 56 -1.34 7.38 -15.90
CA LEU A 56 -0.67 7.80 -14.67
C LEU A 56 0.52 6.90 -14.29
N GLY A 57 0.80 5.83 -15.03
CA GLY A 57 1.85 4.86 -14.69
C GLY A 57 1.60 4.12 -13.36
N LEU A 58 0.34 4.03 -12.92
CA LEU A 58 -0.04 3.40 -11.67
C LEU A 58 -0.46 1.94 -11.87
N PHE A 59 -0.13 1.10 -10.90
CA PHE A 59 -0.65 -0.27 -10.85
C PHE A 59 -2.05 -0.32 -10.23
N SER A 60 -2.86 -1.27 -10.69
CA SER A 60 -4.14 -1.60 -10.04
C SER A 60 -3.91 -1.98 -8.57
N LEU A 61 -4.93 -1.75 -7.72
CA LEU A 61 -4.85 -2.08 -6.29
C LEU A 61 -4.56 -3.56 -6.07
N GLU A 62 -5.17 -4.44 -6.87
CA GLU A 62 -4.94 -5.87 -6.82
C GLU A 62 -3.48 -6.23 -7.13
N LYS A 63 -2.91 -5.64 -8.19
CA LYS A 63 -1.51 -5.88 -8.56
C LYS A 63 -0.53 -5.33 -7.52
N ARG A 64 -0.81 -4.16 -6.92
CA ARG A 64 -0.02 -3.61 -5.80
C ARG A 64 -0.05 -4.52 -4.58
N ARG A 65 -1.20 -5.12 -4.27
CA ARG A 65 -1.33 -6.08 -3.17
C ARG A 65 -0.55 -7.36 -3.43
N ILE A 66 -0.67 -7.95 -4.63
CA ILE A 66 0.08 -9.16 -5.00
C ILE A 66 1.60 -8.93 -4.83
N GLN A 67 2.08 -7.70 -5.07
CA GLN A 67 3.47 -7.35 -4.81
C GLN A 67 3.75 -7.07 -3.32
N GLY A 68 2.84 -6.39 -2.62
CA GLY A 68 3.00 -6.00 -1.21
C GLY A 68 2.93 -7.17 -0.22
N ASP A 69 1.99 -8.10 -0.39
CA ASP A 69 1.75 -9.21 0.55
C ASP A 69 3.02 -10.08 0.75
N PRO A 70 3.73 -10.52 -0.31
CA PRO A 70 4.99 -11.24 -0.16
C PRO A 70 6.13 -10.40 0.43
N ILE A 71 6.19 -9.09 0.13
CA ILE A 71 7.22 -8.18 0.69
C ILE A 71 7.03 -8.03 2.20
N VAL A 72 5.79 -7.85 2.64
CA VAL A 72 5.43 -7.77 4.06
C VAL A 72 5.72 -9.10 4.75
N ALA A 73 5.31 -10.23 4.17
CA ALA A 73 5.60 -11.55 4.70
C ALA A 73 7.12 -11.81 4.83
N PHE A 74 7.91 -11.45 3.81
CA PHE A 74 9.36 -11.55 3.85
C PHE A 74 9.99 -10.69 4.94
N SER A 75 9.52 -9.44 5.11
CA SER A 75 10.01 -8.55 6.17
C SER A 75 9.74 -9.10 7.58
N TYR A 76 8.58 -9.75 7.77
CA TYR A 76 8.24 -10.41 9.03
C TYR A 76 9.14 -11.61 9.31
N LEU A 77 9.38 -12.45 8.29
CA LEU A 77 10.30 -13.59 8.39
C LEU A 77 11.73 -13.15 8.70
N GLN A 78 12.20 -12.07 8.08
CA GLN A 78 13.52 -11.52 8.35
C GLN A 78 13.62 -10.95 9.78
N GLY A 79 12.57 -10.28 10.25
CA GLY A 79 12.46 -9.80 11.63
C GLY A 79 12.44 -10.95 12.65
N ALA A 80 11.70 -12.02 12.36
CA ALA A 80 11.67 -13.23 13.18
C ALA A 80 13.05 -13.92 13.20
N TYR A 81 13.71 -14.03 12.06
CA TYR A 81 15.06 -14.58 11.95
C TYR A 81 16.09 -13.76 12.74
N ARG A 82 16.00 -12.42 12.70
CA ARG A 82 16.83 -11.54 13.55
C ARG A 82 16.60 -11.80 15.04
N LYS A 83 15.35 -11.94 15.48
CA LYS A 83 15.02 -12.23 16.89
C LYS A 83 15.57 -13.61 17.32
N ILE A 84 15.43 -14.61 16.46
CA ILE A 84 15.97 -15.96 16.70
C ILE A 84 17.50 -15.93 16.80
N LEU A 85 18.19 -15.26 15.87
CA LEU A 85 19.65 -15.11 15.93
C LEU A 85 20.09 -14.43 17.23
N ILE A 86 19.46 -13.33 17.63
CA ILE A 86 19.80 -12.64 18.88
C ILE A 86 19.55 -13.52 20.11
N SER A 87 18.55 -14.41 20.05
CA SER A 87 18.26 -15.38 21.12
C SER A 87 19.23 -16.57 21.14
N ILE A 88 19.90 -16.88 20.03
CA ILE A 88 20.88 -17.97 19.93
C ILE A 88 22.28 -17.50 20.35
N PHE A 89 22.60 -16.21 20.14
CA PHE A 89 23.87 -15.60 20.53
C PHE A 89 23.86 -14.97 21.94
N LYS A 90 22.92 -15.37 22.80
CA LYS A 90 22.79 -14.94 24.20
C LYS A 90 22.76 -16.15 25.12
#